data_AF-A0A948TRM6-F1
#
_entry.id   AF-A0A948TRM6-F1
#
_cell.length_a   1.000
_cell.length_b   1.000
_cell.length_c   1.000
_cell.angle_alpha   90.00
_cell.angle_beta   90.00
_cell.angle_gamma   90.00
#
_symmetry.space_group_name_H-M   'P 1'
#
loop_
_entity.id
_entity.type
_entity.pdbx_description
1 polymer ?
#
loop_
_entity_poly.entity_id
_entity_poly.type
_entity_poly.pdbx_seq_one_letter_code
_entity_poly.pdbx_strand_id
1 'polypeptide(L)'
;MNRLIISFLLVTVLGISACSDDEPQDAVKEIRMSVSSETGFSSVFGSEQPIECMLVMSEDNPGVWEPLGFNSIEGFTYERGHEYYLSVKRTILANPPADASDRTYSLIRILEDRVVTEPEVPVDEKITSEEDIEYHDLCPFEKYAVSKGYIVDGNGKILYDDGSGSSLPSYDAARIWLEDVLDKGDPNWVKFESVPYMAIYSFVLSPFTDEIRLVRNGSSGPMFKDVIPEDEFARIQSMQSGEEVHYALILANVHKKGLQKLEFTVKKQ
;
A
#
# COMPACT_ATOMS: atom_id res chain seq x y z
N MET A 1 68.37 64.25 44.31
CA MET A 1 67.92 63.87 45.66
C MET A 1 66.56 63.22 45.56
N ASN A 2 66.51 61.98 46.05
CA ASN A 2 65.37 61.16 46.52
C ASN A 2 64.03 61.92 46.66
N ARG A 3 62.88 61.31 46.36
CA ARG A 3 62.32 60.21 47.17
C ARG A 3 61.34 59.33 46.40
N LEU A 4 61.66 58.03 46.35
CA LEU A 4 60.69 56.95 46.21
C LEU A 4 59.81 56.87 47.47
N ILE A 5 58.51 56.69 47.27
CA ILE A 5 57.63 56.02 48.24
C ILE A 5 56.86 54.94 47.46
N ILE A 6 57.16 53.69 47.78
CA ILE A 6 56.51 52.46 47.30
C ILE A 6 55.49 52.01 48.36
N SER A 7 54.48 51.24 47.93
CA SER A 7 53.52 50.41 48.69
C SER A 7 52.16 51.07 48.93
N PHE A 8 51.01 50.42 48.75
CA PHE A 8 50.69 49.00 48.53
C PHE A 8 49.26 48.98 47.95
N LEU A 9 49.00 48.36 46.79
CA LEU A 9 47.64 47.97 46.42
C LEU A 9 47.67 46.58 45.81
N LEU A 10 47.41 45.60 46.67
CA LEU A 10 47.30 44.20 46.30
C LEU A 10 45.92 44.00 45.67
N VAL A 11 45.85 44.12 44.34
CA VAL A 11 44.62 43.83 43.58
C VAL A 11 44.43 42.32 43.60
N THR A 12 43.53 41.86 44.46
CA THR A 12 43.09 40.48 44.52
C THR A 12 42.24 40.20 43.27
N VAL A 13 42.81 39.47 42.31
CA VAL A 13 42.05 38.95 41.18
C VAL A 13 41.11 37.87 41.74
N LEU A 14 39.83 38.21 41.88
CA LEU A 14 38.77 37.23 42.11
C LEU A 14 38.69 36.35 40.86
N GLY A 15 39.21 35.12 40.97
CA GLY A 15 38.99 34.08 39.99
C GLY A 15 37.49 33.76 39.96
N ILE A 16 36.83 34.17 38.90
CA ILE A 16 35.48 33.69 38.57
C ILE A 16 35.68 32.28 38.03
N SER A 17 35.53 31.27 38.88
CA SER A 17 35.34 29.90 38.43
C SER A 17 33.98 29.83 37.74
N ALA A 18 33.97 30.04 36.42
CA ALA A 18 32.84 29.65 35.59
C ALA A 18 32.86 28.12 35.51
N CYS A 19 32.13 27.46 36.41
CA CYS A 19 31.65 26.11 36.13
C CYS A 19 30.64 26.25 34.99
N SER A 20 31.05 25.93 33.77
CA SER A 20 30.11 25.55 32.74
C SER A 20 29.53 24.20 33.17
N ASP A 21 28.22 24.17 33.45
CA ASP A 21 27.47 22.92 33.46
C ASP A 21 27.44 22.40 32.01
N ASP A 22 28.48 21.67 31.62
CA ASP A 22 28.63 21.03 30.31
C ASP A 22 27.89 19.68 30.27
N GLU A 23 26.70 19.59 30.89
CA GLU A 23 25.83 18.44 30.71
C GLU A 23 25.03 18.60 29.40
N PRO A 24 24.97 17.58 28.52
CA PRO A 24 24.15 17.61 27.33
C PRO A 24 22.68 17.84 27.73
N GLN A 25 22.05 18.86 27.17
CA GLN A 25 20.66 19.21 27.46
C GLN A 25 19.73 18.78 26.34
N ASP A 26 18.50 18.43 26.72
CA ASP A 26 17.44 18.13 25.77
C ASP A 26 17.12 19.34 24.90
N ALA A 27 16.95 19.12 23.59
CA ALA A 27 16.59 20.17 22.66
C ALA A 27 15.07 20.16 22.43
N VAL A 28 14.40 21.24 22.80
CA VAL A 28 12.94 21.38 22.71
C VAL A 28 12.57 22.33 21.58
N LYS A 29 11.64 21.92 20.72
CA LYS A 29 11.10 22.75 19.63
C LYS A 29 9.61 22.48 19.41
N GLU A 30 8.82 23.53 19.20
CA GLU A 30 7.48 23.38 18.60
C GLU A 30 7.64 23.11 17.10
N ILE A 31 7.01 22.04 16.62
CA ILE A 31 7.01 21.66 15.21
C ILE A 31 5.58 21.36 14.73
N ARG A 32 5.40 21.42 13.41
CA ARG A 32 4.21 20.96 12.72
C ARG A 32 4.35 19.49 12.32
N MET A 33 3.28 18.73 12.49
CA MET A 33 3.21 17.32 12.15
C MET A 33 1.87 17.00 11.50
N SER A 34 1.88 16.37 10.34
CA SER A 34 0.69 15.79 9.71
C SER A 34 0.53 14.34 10.16
N VAL A 35 -0.70 13.91 10.41
CA VAL A 35 -1.05 12.52 10.75
C VAL A 35 -2.07 12.04 9.72
N SER A 36 -1.80 10.89 9.11
CA SER A 36 -2.65 10.30 8.06
C SER A 36 -3.91 9.66 8.64
N SER A 37 -4.98 9.64 7.85
CA SER A 37 -6.16 8.82 8.11
C SER A 37 -5.91 7.31 7.99
N GLU A 38 -4.79 6.93 7.37
CA GLU A 38 -4.31 5.55 7.23
C GLU A 38 -3.25 5.19 8.27
N THR A 39 -3.16 3.89 8.57
CA THR A 39 -2.18 3.31 9.50
C THR A 39 -1.05 2.63 8.76
N GLY A 40 0.13 2.61 9.37
CA GLY A 40 1.32 1.91 8.88
C GLY A 40 1.70 0.75 9.79
N PHE A 41 2.79 0.07 9.46
CA PHE A 41 3.33 -1.03 10.25
C PHE A 41 4.81 -0.77 10.54
N SER A 42 5.23 -1.02 11.78
CA SER A 42 6.63 -0.95 12.20
C SER A 42 7.10 -2.29 12.76
N SER A 43 8.31 -2.70 12.39
CA SER A 43 8.97 -3.86 12.96
C SER A 43 9.67 -3.48 14.27
N VAL A 44 9.35 -4.16 15.37
CA VAL A 44 10.01 -3.96 16.66
C VAL A 44 11.00 -5.10 16.92
N PHE A 45 12.20 -4.77 17.39
CA PHE A 45 13.24 -5.74 17.71
C PHE A 45 12.75 -6.74 18.77
N GLY A 46 12.72 -8.03 18.42
CA GLY A 46 12.24 -9.10 19.31
C GLY A 46 10.76 -9.48 19.17
N SER A 47 10.01 -8.82 18.29
CA SER A 47 8.63 -9.21 17.91
C SER A 47 8.62 -9.91 16.55
N GLU A 48 7.98 -11.09 16.46
CA GLU A 48 7.78 -11.79 15.18
C GLU A 48 6.66 -11.17 14.33
N GLN A 49 5.83 -10.29 14.90
CA GLN A 49 4.72 -9.64 14.21
C GLN A 49 4.91 -8.12 14.15
N PRO A 50 4.69 -7.48 12.99
CA PRO A 50 4.74 -6.04 12.88
C PRO A 50 3.64 -5.39 13.73
N ILE A 51 3.95 -4.25 14.33
CA ILE A 51 3.01 -3.47 15.15
C ILE A 51 2.40 -2.38 14.28
N GLU A 52 1.08 -2.29 14.32
CA GLU A 52 0.33 -1.22 13.65
C GLU A 52 0.59 0.13 14.35
N CYS A 53 0.81 1.17 13.56
CA CYS A 53 1.17 2.51 13.99
C CYS A 53 0.39 3.57 13.20
N MET A 54 0.35 4.80 13.70
CA MET A 54 -0.04 5.96 12.90
C MET A 54 1.03 6.23 11.84
N LEU A 55 0.65 6.82 10.71
CA LEU A 55 1.61 7.42 9.78
C LEU A 55 1.70 8.92 10.03
N VAL A 56 2.91 9.41 10.28
CA VAL A 56 3.16 10.81 10.56
C VAL A 56 4.20 11.41 9.61
N MET A 57 4.05 12.69 9.29
CA MET A 57 5.03 13.46 8.53
C MET A 57 5.39 14.71 9.33
N SER A 58 6.67 14.84 9.67
CA SER A 58 7.20 16.02 10.39
C SER A 58 7.59 17.13 9.41
N GLU A 59 7.46 18.39 9.83
CA GLU A 59 8.01 19.54 9.08
C GLU A 59 9.53 19.45 8.84
N ASP A 60 10.26 18.71 9.68
CA ASP A 60 11.71 18.54 9.49
C ASP A 60 12.05 17.55 8.36
N ASN A 61 11.09 16.75 7.90
CA ASN A 61 11.25 15.78 6.81
C ASN A 61 10.03 15.78 5.89
N PRO A 62 9.79 16.88 5.15
CA PRO A 62 8.59 17.02 4.33
C PRO A 62 8.55 15.98 3.22
N GLY A 63 7.40 15.34 3.04
CA GLY A 63 7.16 14.31 2.03
C GLY A 63 7.52 12.89 2.44
N VAL A 64 8.04 12.68 3.66
CA VAL A 64 8.35 11.34 4.19
C VAL A 64 7.38 10.99 5.31
N TRP A 65 6.66 9.88 5.13
CA TRP A 65 5.75 9.33 6.12
C TRP A 65 6.45 8.23 6.92
N GLU A 66 6.42 8.34 8.24
CA GLU A 66 7.07 7.43 9.16
C GLU A 66 6.04 6.82 10.12
N PRO A 67 6.17 5.53 10.48
CA PRO A 67 5.29 4.92 11.45
C PRO A 67 5.62 5.43 12.86
N LEU A 68 4.60 5.89 13.59
CA LEU A 68 4.68 6.32 14.98
C LEU A 68 3.60 5.62 15.82
N GLY A 69 3.97 5.04 16.96
CA GLY A 69 3.03 4.28 17.79
C GLY A 69 1.83 5.13 18.24
N PHE A 70 0.64 4.53 18.34
CA PHE A 70 -0.61 5.24 18.60
C PHE A 70 -0.62 6.13 19.86
N ASN A 71 0.23 5.83 20.85
CA ASN A 71 0.34 6.57 22.11
C ASN A 71 1.65 7.36 22.24
N SER A 72 2.40 7.56 21.14
CA SER A 72 3.72 8.18 21.18
C SER A 72 3.69 9.71 21.20
N ILE A 73 2.51 10.34 21.08
CA ILE A 73 2.30 11.78 21.26
C ILE A 73 1.46 11.96 22.53
N GLU A 74 2.08 12.44 23.61
CA GLU A 74 1.37 12.69 24.87
C GLU A 74 0.24 13.71 24.67
N GLY A 75 -0.96 13.40 25.15
CA GLY A 75 -2.13 14.27 25.03
C GLY A 75 -2.84 14.24 23.67
N PHE A 76 -2.40 13.39 22.74
CA PHE A 76 -3.09 13.13 21.48
C PHE A 76 -3.66 11.71 21.47
N THR A 77 -4.87 11.55 20.92
CA THR A 77 -5.50 10.24 20.68
C THR A 77 -5.89 10.18 19.23
N TYR A 78 -5.37 9.18 18.53
CA TYR A 78 -5.65 8.98 17.12
C TYR A 78 -7.01 8.32 16.91
N GLU A 79 -7.81 8.89 16.02
CA GLU A 79 -9.03 8.28 15.50
C GLU A 79 -8.81 7.83 14.06
N ARG A 80 -9.16 6.57 13.76
CA ARG A 80 -9.05 6.04 12.40
C ARG A 80 -9.98 6.82 11.46
N GLY A 81 -9.52 7.08 10.24
CA GLY A 81 -10.28 7.85 9.26
C GLY A 81 -10.20 9.36 9.46
N HIS A 82 -9.33 9.85 10.34
CA HIS A 82 -9.08 11.28 10.50
C HIS A 82 -7.68 11.65 10.03
N GLU A 83 -7.60 12.72 9.25
CA GLU A 83 -6.35 13.42 8.99
C GLU A 83 -6.20 14.57 9.98
N TYR A 84 -5.03 14.67 10.59
CA TYR A 84 -4.72 15.73 11.54
C TYR A 84 -3.56 16.57 11.07
N TYR A 85 -3.65 17.87 11.32
CA TYR A 85 -2.50 18.76 11.34
C TYR A 85 -2.26 19.23 12.76
N LEU A 86 -1.12 18.85 13.33
CA LEU A 86 -0.80 19.03 14.73
C LEU A 86 0.30 20.07 14.94
N SER A 87 0.18 20.75 16.08
CA SER A 87 1.27 21.47 16.73
C SER A 87 1.76 20.62 17.89
N VAL A 88 3.00 20.13 17.82
CA VAL A 88 3.58 19.30 18.88
C VAL A 88 4.86 19.92 19.41
N LYS A 89 5.08 19.75 20.71
CA LYS A 89 6.37 20.00 21.34
C LYS A 89 7.20 18.73 21.17
N ARG A 90 8.23 18.80 20.32
CA ARG A 90 9.24 17.76 20.20
C ARG A 90 10.36 18.04 21.20
N THR A 91 10.79 17.00 21.90
CA THR A 91 12.00 16.98 22.71
C THR A 91 12.96 15.95 22.12
N ILE A 92 14.14 16.39 21.70
CA ILE A 92 15.27 15.51 21.35
C ILE A 92 16.05 15.29 22.64
N LEU A 93 16.12 14.04 23.08
CA LEU A 93 16.76 13.64 24.33
C LEU A 93 18.28 13.71 24.18
N ALA A 94 18.94 14.40 25.10
CA ALA A 94 20.40 14.44 25.17
C ALA A 94 20.99 13.05 25.50
N ASN A 95 20.26 12.26 26.29
CA ASN A 95 20.63 10.91 26.72
C ASN A 95 19.49 9.93 26.41
N PRO A 96 19.32 9.52 25.14
CA PRO A 96 18.23 8.65 24.74
C PRO A 96 18.45 7.19 25.21
N PRO A 97 17.38 6.40 25.42
CA PRO A 97 17.50 4.97 25.68
C PRO A 97 18.16 4.25 24.49
N ALA A 98 18.90 3.18 24.75
CA ALA A 98 19.64 2.46 23.71
C ALA A 98 18.74 1.75 22.68
N ASP A 99 17.49 1.47 23.06
CA ASP A 99 16.50 0.67 22.34
C ASP A 99 15.23 1.46 21.98
N ALA A 100 15.25 2.79 22.14
CA ALA A 100 14.12 3.66 21.85
C ALA A 100 14.51 4.86 20.97
N SER A 101 13.50 5.59 20.49
CA SER A 101 13.73 6.83 19.76
C SER A 101 14.42 7.87 20.65
N ASP A 102 15.27 8.70 20.03
CA ASP A 102 15.85 9.89 20.63
C ASP A 102 14.83 11.04 20.78
N ARG A 103 13.58 10.84 20.37
CA ARG A 103 12.55 11.88 20.31
C ARG A 103 11.32 11.50 21.11
N THR A 104 10.78 12.48 21.81
CA THR A 104 9.46 12.42 22.43
C THR A 104 8.59 13.58 21.97
N TYR A 105 7.27 13.39 22.00
CA TYR A 105 6.30 14.35 21.50
C TYR A 105 5.18 14.56 22.52
N SER A 106 4.79 15.82 22.72
CA SER A 106 3.57 16.18 23.47
C SER A 106 2.73 17.16 22.64
N LEU A 107 1.42 16.96 22.66
CA LEU A 107 0.48 17.79 21.93
C LEU A 107 0.43 19.19 22.56
N ILE A 108 0.60 20.22 21.73
CA ILE A 108 0.32 21.61 22.12
C ILE A 108 -1.12 21.94 21.71
N ARG A 109 -1.47 21.69 20.44
CA ARG A 109 -2.81 21.92 19.89
C ARG A 109 -3.02 21.15 18.60
N ILE A 110 -4.27 20.78 18.34
CA ILE A 110 -4.73 20.34 17.02
C ILE A 110 -5.01 21.61 16.20
N LEU A 111 -4.35 21.74 15.05
CA LEU A 111 -4.52 22.88 14.14
C LEU A 111 -5.64 22.62 13.15
N GLU A 112 -5.75 21.37 12.70
CA GLU A 112 -6.79 20.88 11.82
C GLU A 112 -7.09 19.43 12.19
N ASP A 113 -8.38 19.11 12.24
CA ASP A 113 -8.91 17.76 12.35
C ASP A 113 -9.95 17.63 11.24
N ARG A 114 -9.62 16.82 10.26
CA ARG A 114 -10.48 16.53 9.14
C ARG A 114 -10.85 15.06 9.22
N VAL A 115 -12.13 14.80 9.44
CA VAL A 115 -12.70 13.50 9.13
C VAL A 115 -12.48 13.30 7.64
N VAL A 116 -11.62 12.35 7.29
CA VAL A 116 -11.69 11.71 5.99
C VAL A 116 -12.95 10.87 6.09
N THR A 117 -14.09 11.50 5.81
CA THR A 117 -15.18 10.76 5.18
C THR A 117 -14.46 10.02 4.08
N GLU A 118 -14.41 8.69 4.18
CA GLU A 118 -13.89 7.83 3.11
C GLU A 118 -14.20 8.55 1.80
N PRO A 119 -13.25 8.73 0.85
CA PRO A 119 -13.68 9.10 -0.50
C PRO A 119 -14.82 8.13 -0.76
N GLU A 120 -16.07 8.64 -0.87
CA GLU A 120 -17.27 7.81 -0.77
C GLU A 120 -16.91 6.53 -1.48
N VAL A 121 -16.77 5.40 -0.76
CA VAL A 121 -16.45 4.14 -1.44
C VAL A 121 -17.50 4.13 -2.53
N PRO A 122 -17.12 4.32 -3.81
CA PRO A 122 -18.05 4.83 -4.81
C PRO A 122 -19.20 3.86 -4.72
N VAL A 123 -20.36 4.33 -4.25
CA VAL A 123 -21.45 3.49 -3.73
C VAL A 123 -21.54 2.31 -4.65
N ASP A 124 -21.01 1.12 -4.27
CA ASP A 124 -20.55 0.11 -5.24
C ASP A 124 -21.55 0.06 -6.39
N GLU A 125 -21.29 0.87 -7.44
CA GLU A 125 -22.35 1.15 -8.39
C GLU A 125 -22.50 -0.21 -9.02
N LYS A 126 -23.70 -0.77 -8.95
CA LYS A 126 -23.87 -2.15 -9.33
C LYS A 126 -23.44 -2.22 -10.79
N ILE A 127 -22.27 -2.77 -11.04
CA ILE A 127 -21.72 -2.93 -12.38
C ILE A 127 -22.60 -3.99 -13.04
N THR A 128 -23.42 -3.52 -13.97
CA THR A 128 -24.38 -4.35 -14.70
C THR A 128 -23.99 -4.54 -16.14
N SER A 129 -23.11 -3.68 -16.67
CA SER A 129 -22.51 -3.84 -17.99
C SER A 129 -21.04 -3.44 -18.00
N GLU A 130 -20.34 -3.77 -19.09
CA GLU A 130 -18.93 -3.43 -19.27
C GLU A 130 -18.72 -1.90 -19.26
N GLU A 131 -19.69 -1.15 -19.77
CA GLU A 131 -19.65 0.31 -19.85
C GLU A 131 -19.73 1.00 -18.48
N ASP A 132 -20.21 0.32 -17.44
CA ASP A 132 -20.25 0.82 -16.07
C ASP A 132 -18.83 0.82 -15.43
N ILE A 133 -17.86 0.13 -16.03
CA ILE A 133 -16.52 -0.01 -15.46
C ILE A 133 -15.66 1.22 -15.82
N GLU A 134 -15.48 2.11 -14.85
CA GLU A 134 -14.57 3.24 -14.98
C GLU A 134 -13.11 2.77 -15.03
N TYR A 135 -12.36 3.19 -16.06
CA TYR A 135 -10.92 2.91 -16.16
C TYR A 135 -10.09 3.90 -15.34
N HIS A 136 -8.99 3.43 -14.76
CA HIS A 136 -8.04 4.27 -14.05
C HIS A 136 -7.27 5.16 -15.03
N ASP A 137 -6.72 6.28 -14.55
CA ASP A 137 -5.97 7.21 -15.40
C ASP A 137 -4.79 6.50 -16.08
N LEU A 138 -4.59 6.79 -17.37
CA LEU A 138 -3.61 6.13 -18.25
C LEU A 138 -3.92 4.67 -18.59
N CYS A 139 -5.16 4.23 -18.41
CA CYS A 139 -5.64 2.89 -18.80
C CYS A 139 -6.72 3.00 -19.90
N PRO A 140 -6.93 1.96 -20.73
CA PRO A 140 -6.24 0.66 -20.71
C PRO A 140 -4.77 0.74 -21.15
N PHE A 141 -3.92 -0.13 -20.61
CA PHE A 141 -2.51 -0.27 -21.00
C PHE A 141 -2.12 -1.75 -21.09
N GLU A 142 -1.11 -2.06 -21.90
CA GLU A 142 -0.68 -3.45 -22.16
C GLU A 142 0.40 -3.88 -21.17
N LYS A 143 -0.01 -4.25 -19.95
CA LYS A 143 0.90 -4.79 -18.93
C LYS A 143 0.73 -6.27 -18.70
N TYR A 144 -0.48 -6.78 -18.79
CA TYR A 144 -0.77 -8.17 -18.48
C TYR A 144 -1.08 -8.98 -19.74
N ALA A 145 -0.76 -10.26 -19.72
CA ALA A 145 -1.20 -11.25 -20.70
C ALA A 145 -1.76 -12.48 -19.99
N VAL A 146 -2.61 -13.23 -20.69
CA VAL A 146 -3.12 -14.54 -20.29
C VAL A 146 -2.83 -15.56 -21.39
N SER A 147 -2.88 -16.83 -21.03
CA SER A 147 -3.01 -17.87 -22.05
C SER A 147 -4.26 -17.61 -22.89
N LYS A 148 -4.11 -17.73 -24.22
CA LYS A 148 -5.19 -17.45 -25.17
C LYS A 148 -6.32 -18.47 -25.11
N GLY A 149 -6.07 -19.67 -24.56
CA GLY A 149 -7.09 -20.69 -24.48
C GLY A 149 -6.78 -21.84 -23.52
N TYR A 150 -7.85 -22.48 -23.10
CA TYR A 150 -7.85 -23.69 -22.27
C TYR A 150 -8.69 -24.77 -22.93
N ILE A 151 -8.31 -26.03 -22.75
CA ILE A 151 -9.05 -27.20 -23.20
C ILE A 151 -9.59 -27.94 -21.98
N VAL A 152 -10.86 -28.34 -22.03
CA VAL A 152 -11.51 -29.19 -21.01
C VAL A 152 -11.84 -30.55 -21.62
N ASP A 153 -11.16 -31.59 -21.13
CA ASP A 153 -11.36 -32.96 -21.60
C ASP A 153 -12.64 -33.60 -21.03
N GLY A 154 -12.97 -34.82 -21.48
CA GLY A 154 -14.16 -35.55 -21.02
C GLY A 154 -14.17 -35.92 -19.53
N ASN A 155 -13.02 -35.86 -18.85
CA ASN A 155 -12.88 -36.13 -17.42
C ASN A 155 -12.83 -34.84 -16.58
N GLY A 156 -12.97 -33.66 -17.19
CA GLY A 156 -12.85 -32.37 -16.52
C GLY A 156 -11.41 -31.94 -16.25
N LYS A 157 -10.43 -32.56 -16.90
CA LYS A 157 -9.04 -32.10 -16.84
C LYS A 157 -8.88 -30.86 -17.71
N ILE A 158 -8.17 -29.87 -17.18
CA ILE A 158 -7.92 -28.59 -17.83
C ILE A 158 -6.50 -28.60 -18.41
N LEU A 159 -6.35 -28.23 -19.68
CA LEU A 159 -5.08 -28.11 -20.38
C LEU A 159 -4.93 -26.72 -21.00
N TYR A 160 -3.69 -26.31 -21.25
CA TYR A 160 -3.43 -25.14 -22.08
C TYR A 160 -3.69 -25.45 -23.56
N ASP A 161 -4.32 -24.50 -24.26
CA ASP A 161 -4.52 -24.56 -25.71
C ASP A 161 -3.35 -23.88 -26.46
N ASP A 162 -2.13 -24.32 -26.15
CA ASP A 162 -0.88 -23.81 -26.74
C ASP A 162 -0.14 -24.88 -27.57
N GLY A 163 -0.78 -26.04 -27.76
CA GLY A 163 -0.18 -27.20 -28.43
C GLY A 163 0.87 -27.96 -27.61
N SER A 164 1.21 -27.51 -26.40
CA SER A 164 2.17 -28.19 -25.52
C SER A 164 1.61 -29.46 -24.88
N GLY A 165 0.27 -29.53 -24.74
CA GLY A 165 -0.41 -30.59 -23.99
C GLY A 165 -0.21 -30.50 -22.47
N SER A 166 0.34 -29.39 -21.98
CA SER A 166 0.55 -29.15 -20.55
C SER A 166 -0.79 -29.01 -19.84
N SER A 167 -0.96 -29.75 -18.75
CA SER A 167 -2.16 -29.70 -17.94
C SER A 167 -2.03 -28.78 -16.74
N LEU A 168 -3.12 -28.08 -16.41
CA LEU A 168 -3.24 -27.36 -15.16
C LEU A 168 -3.49 -28.35 -13.99
N PRO A 169 -3.33 -27.89 -12.73
CA PRO A 169 -3.83 -28.60 -11.56
C PRO A 169 -5.34 -28.91 -11.65
N SER A 170 -5.88 -29.57 -10.62
CA SER A 170 -7.33 -29.79 -10.52
C SER A 170 -8.10 -28.46 -10.60
N TYR A 171 -9.38 -28.53 -11.00
CA TYR A 171 -10.28 -27.38 -11.08
C TYR A 171 -10.19 -26.45 -9.85
N ASP A 172 -10.18 -27.00 -8.64
CA ASP A 172 -10.10 -26.23 -7.39
C ASP A 172 -8.79 -25.47 -7.17
N ALA A 173 -7.71 -25.92 -7.81
CA ALA A 173 -6.35 -25.40 -7.67
C ALA A 173 -5.83 -24.73 -8.95
N ALA A 174 -6.56 -24.82 -10.05
CA ALA A 174 -6.22 -24.20 -11.32
C ALA A 174 -6.37 -22.68 -11.25
N ARG A 175 -5.61 -21.96 -12.07
CA ARG A 175 -5.55 -20.50 -12.10
C ARG A 175 -5.56 -20.01 -13.55
N ILE A 176 -6.21 -18.88 -13.79
CA ILE A 176 -5.96 -18.08 -14.98
C ILE A 176 -4.68 -17.28 -14.72
N TRP A 177 -3.58 -17.71 -15.32
CA TRP A 177 -2.27 -17.10 -15.09
C TRP A 177 -2.16 -15.74 -15.78
N LEU A 178 -1.96 -14.70 -14.97
CA LEU A 178 -1.58 -13.37 -15.45
C LEU A 178 -0.05 -13.30 -15.53
N GLU A 179 0.47 -12.99 -16.71
CA GLU A 179 1.87 -12.71 -16.96
C GLU A 179 2.07 -11.20 -17.10
N ASP A 180 3.07 -10.64 -16.43
CA ASP A 180 3.49 -9.25 -16.63
C ASP A 180 4.40 -9.18 -17.85
N VAL A 181 3.89 -8.56 -18.92
CA VAL A 181 4.52 -8.41 -20.23
C VAL A 181 4.91 -6.96 -20.53
N LEU A 182 4.79 -6.05 -19.54
CA LEU A 182 5.15 -4.65 -19.72
C LEU A 182 6.63 -4.51 -20.12
N ASP A 183 6.92 -3.65 -21.10
CA ASP A 183 8.30 -3.36 -21.49
C ASP A 183 9.03 -2.64 -20.35
N LYS A 184 10.16 -3.21 -19.92
CA LYS A 184 11.05 -2.60 -18.91
C LYS A 184 11.63 -1.25 -19.36
N GLY A 185 11.63 -0.97 -20.66
CA GLY A 185 11.99 0.32 -21.24
C GLY A 185 10.89 1.37 -21.23
N ASP A 186 9.66 1.05 -20.80
CA ASP A 186 8.55 1.99 -20.80
C ASP A 186 8.84 3.20 -19.88
N PRO A 187 8.65 4.45 -20.35
CA PRO A 187 8.92 5.64 -19.55
C PRO A 187 8.06 5.71 -18.27
N ASN A 188 6.92 5.02 -18.22
CA ASN A 188 6.03 4.91 -17.08
C ASN A 188 6.23 3.62 -16.28
N TRP A 189 7.28 2.81 -16.54
CA TRP A 189 7.54 1.55 -15.84
C TRP A 189 7.35 1.65 -14.32
N VAL A 190 8.05 2.59 -13.67
CA VAL A 190 7.98 2.80 -12.21
C VAL A 190 6.56 3.14 -11.75
N LYS A 191 5.81 3.89 -12.56
CA LYS A 191 4.41 4.25 -12.27
C LYS A 191 3.50 3.03 -12.37
N PHE A 192 3.66 2.22 -13.42
CA PHE A 192 2.86 1.01 -13.63
C PHE A 192 3.18 -0.13 -12.66
N GLU A 193 4.31 -0.06 -11.94
CA GLU A 193 4.60 -0.93 -10.80
C GLU A 193 3.99 -0.46 -9.46
N SER A 194 3.36 0.71 -9.41
CA SER A 194 2.72 1.21 -8.19
C SER A 194 1.34 0.57 -7.95
N VAL A 195 0.91 0.53 -6.69
CA VAL A 195 -0.34 -0.12 -6.24
C VAL A 195 -1.58 0.24 -7.08
N PRO A 196 -1.83 1.50 -7.48
CA PRO A 196 -2.99 1.86 -8.30
C PRO A 196 -3.01 1.24 -9.71
N TYR A 197 -1.88 0.72 -10.19
CA TYR A 197 -1.73 0.10 -11.52
C TYR A 197 -1.55 -1.43 -11.45
N MET A 198 -1.66 -2.02 -10.26
CA MET A 198 -1.63 -3.47 -10.07
C MET A 198 -3.03 -4.07 -10.26
N ALA A 199 -3.13 -5.17 -11.01
CA ALA A 199 -4.37 -5.93 -11.17
C ALA A 199 -4.75 -6.73 -9.92
N ILE A 200 -5.35 -6.07 -8.92
CA ILE A 200 -5.79 -6.68 -7.65
C ILE A 200 -7.08 -7.48 -7.82
N TYR A 201 -7.96 -7.07 -8.74
CA TYR A 201 -9.22 -7.73 -9.05
C TYR A 201 -9.37 -7.95 -10.56
N SER A 202 -10.37 -8.75 -10.94
CA SER A 202 -10.85 -8.87 -12.31
C SER A 202 -12.38 -8.87 -12.32
N PHE A 203 -12.98 -8.04 -13.17
CA PHE A 203 -14.38 -8.21 -13.56
C PHE A 203 -14.46 -9.32 -14.60
N VAL A 204 -15.30 -10.31 -14.37
CA VAL A 204 -15.47 -11.48 -15.22
C VAL A 204 -16.72 -11.29 -16.07
N LEU A 205 -16.52 -11.31 -17.39
CA LEU A 205 -17.59 -11.33 -18.37
C LEU A 205 -17.72 -12.77 -18.87
N SER A 206 -18.81 -13.40 -18.47
CA SER A 206 -19.13 -14.79 -18.80
C SER A 206 -19.98 -14.87 -20.06
N PRO A 207 -19.78 -15.87 -20.93
CA PRO A 207 -20.64 -16.12 -22.07
C PRO A 207 -22.00 -16.74 -21.67
N PHE A 208 -22.21 -17.07 -20.39
CA PHE A 208 -23.39 -17.78 -19.91
C PHE A 208 -24.36 -16.94 -19.08
N THR A 209 -23.94 -15.73 -18.66
CA THR A 209 -24.73 -14.82 -17.84
C THR A 209 -24.36 -13.37 -18.12
N ASP A 210 -25.33 -12.47 -17.98
CA ASP A 210 -25.10 -11.02 -18.04
C ASP A 210 -24.58 -10.46 -16.70
N GLU A 211 -24.51 -11.27 -15.65
CA GLU A 211 -23.96 -10.87 -14.35
C GLU A 211 -22.44 -10.72 -14.43
N ILE A 212 -21.95 -9.50 -14.18
CA ILE A 212 -20.52 -9.22 -14.06
C ILE A 212 -20.06 -9.55 -12.64
N ARG A 213 -19.19 -10.56 -12.52
CA ARG A 213 -18.63 -10.99 -11.23
C ARG A 213 -17.30 -10.30 -10.96
N LEU A 214 -17.11 -9.81 -9.74
CA LEU A 214 -15.81 -9.30 -9.30
C LEU A 214 -15.04 -10.41 -8.56
N VAL A 215 -13.88 -10.80 -9.08
CA VAL A 215 -13.02 -11.81 -8.47
C VAL A 215 -11.69 -11.21 -8.03
N ARG A 216 -11.10 -11.76 -6.97
CA ARG A 216 -9.80 -11.31 -6.47
C ARG A 216 -8.67 -12.03 -7.23
N ASN A 217 -7.68 -11.27 -7.66
CA ASN A 217 -6.45 -11.84 -8.19
C ASN A 217 -5.51 -12.20 -7.05
N GLY A 218 -4.97 -13.42 -7.09
CA GLY A 218 -3.82 -13.79 -6.27
C GLY A 218 -2.53 -13.20 -6.85
N SER A 219 -1.37 -13.67 -6.36
CA SER A 219 -0.05 -13.22 -6.83
C SER A 219 0.17 -13.39 -8.35
N SER A 220 -0.64 -14.21 -9.02
CA SER A 220 -0.44 -14.57 -10.42
C SER A 220 -1.77 -14.70 -11.19
N GLY A 221 -2.81 -13.98 -10.75
CA GLY A 221 -4.15 -14.01 -11.37
C GLY A 221 -5.23 -14.70 -10.54
N PRO A 222 -6.49 -14.70 -11.01
CA PRO A 222 -7.62 -15.26 -10.29
C PRO A 222 -7.66 -16.80 -10.38
N MET A 223 -8.27 -17.45 -9.38
CA MET A 223 -8.49 -18.89 -9.45
C MET A 223 -9.45 -19.23 -10.58
N PHE A 224 -9.21 -20.34 -11.27
CA PHE A 224 -10.05 -20.78 -12.38
C PHE A 224 -11.52 -20.92 -11.96
N LYS A 225 -11.76 -21.53 -10.79
CA LYS A 225 -13.11 -21.71 -10.22
C LYS A 225 -13.85 -20.42 -9.88
N ASP A 226 -13.13 -19.33 -9.62
CA ASP A 226 -13.76 -18.04 -9.31
C ASP A 226 -14.19 -17.33 -10.60
N VAL A 227 -13.43 -17.54 -11.68
CA VAL A 227 -13.75 -17.03 -13.03
C VAL A 227 -14.85 -17.87 -13.67
N ILE A 228 -14.71 -19.19 -13.63
CA ILE A 228 -15.59 -20.19 -14.21
C ILE A 228 -16.14 -21.06 -13.07
N PRO A 229 -17.27 -20.66 -12.46
CA PRO A 229 -17.89 -21.40 -11.36
C PRO A 229 -18.38 -22.78 -11.80
N GLU A 230 -18.70 -23.62 -10.81
CA GLU A 230 -18.94 -25.06 -11.03
C GLU A 230 -20.10 -25.34 -12.00
N ASP A 231 -21.14 -24.50 -11.99
CA ASP A 231 -22.27 -24.60 -12.89
C ASP A 231 -21.89 -24.27 -14.35
N GLU A 232 -21.08 -23.23 -14.57
CA GLU A 232 -20.53 -22.90 -15.89
C GLU A 232 -19.53 -23.95 -16.36
N PHE A 233 -18.70 -24.47 -15.45
CA PHE A 233 -17.75 -25.55 -15.76
C PHE A 233 -18.47 -26.84 -16.16
N ALA A 234 -19.50 -27.24 -15.41
CA ALA A 234 -20.32 -28.40 -15.74
C ALA A 234 -21.03 -28.23 -17.10
N ARG A 235 -21.49 -27.01 -17.41
CA ARG A 235 -22.04 -26.68 -18.74
C ARG A 235 -20.99 -26.87 -19.83
N ILE A 236 -19.77 -26.38 -19.61
CA ILE A 236 -18.64 -26.59 -20.55
C ILE A 236 -18.36 -28.07 -20.75
N GLN A 237 -18.34 -28.88 -19.68
CA GLN A 237 -18.10 -30.32 -19.79
C GLN A 237 -19.20 -31.05 -20.60
N SER A 238 -20.41 -30.51 -20.65
CA SER A 238 -21.54 -31.05 -21.40
C SER A 238 -21.61 -30.61 -22.87
N MET A 239 -20.75 -29.66 -23.28
CA MET A 239 -20.64 -29.19 -24.67
C MET A 239 -20.20 -30.31 -25.63
N GLN A 240 -20.46 -30.12 -26.93
CA GLN A 240 -19.94 -31.02 -27.95
C GLN A 240 -18.44 -30.80 -28.16
N SER A 241 -17.73 -31.86 -28.51
CA SER A 241 -16.30 -31.78 -28.85
C SER A 241 -16.08 -30.76 -29.98
N GLY A 242 -15.14 -29.85 -29.77
CA GLY A 242 -14.81 -28.77 -30.69
C GLY A 242 -15.56 -27.46 -30.44
N GLU A 243 -16.61 -27.44 -29.60
CA GLU A 243 -17.26 -26.20 -29.22
C GLU A 243 -16.37 -25.37 -28.28
N GLU A 244 -16.50 -24.04 -28.41
CA GLU A 244 -15.69 -23.05 -27.73
C GLU A 244 -16.58 -21.97 -27.11
N VAL A 245 -16.18 -21.48 -25.95
CA VAL A 245 -16.79 -20.32 -25.29
C VAL A 245 -15.72 -19.29 -24.93
N HIS A 246 -16.10 -18.02 -24.99
CA HIS A 246 -15.18 -16.89 -24.83
C HIS A 246 -15.47 -16.16 -23.52
N TYR A 247 -14.45 -15.99 -22.70
CA TYR A 247 -14.50 -15.18 -21.49
C TYR A 247 -13.65 -13.93 -21.67
N ALA A 248 -14.06 -12.85 -20.99
CA ALA A 248 -13.21 -11.68 -20.84
C ALA A 248 -13.00 -11.35 -19.35
N LEU A 249 -11.80 -10.85 -19.06
CA LEU A 249 -11.41 -10.29 -17.77
C LEU A 249 -11.08 -8.82 -17.97
N ILE A 250 -11.80 -7.94 -17.28
CA ILE A 250 -11.37 -6.54 -17.14
C ILE A 250 -10.61 -6.45 -15.83
N LEU A 251 -9.29 -6.43 -15.93
CA LEU A 251 -8.40 -6.30 -14.78
C LEU A 251 -8.67 -4.96 -14.09
N ALA A 252 -8.70 -4.96 -12.76
CA ALA A 252 -9.02 -3.79 -11.97
C ALA A 252 -8.06 -3.61 -10.80
N ASN A 253 -7.82 -2.36 -10.42
CA ASN A 253 -6.96 -2.01 -9.30
C ASN A 253 -7.66 -2.14 -7.94
N VAL A 254 -6.95 -1.79 -6.86
CA VAL A 254 -7.48 -1.82 -5.49
C VAL A 254 -8.76 -0.99 -5.30
N HIS A 255 -8.98 0.02 -6.16
CA HIS A 255 -10.17 0.88 -6.18
C HIS A 255 -11.26 0.39 -7.14
N LYS A 256 -11.15 -0.84 -7.66
CA LYS A 256 -12.07 -1.45 -8.64
C LYS A 256 -12.18 -0.67 -9.96
N LYS A 257 -11.21 0.17 -10.30
CA LYS A 257 -11.12 0.83 -11.61
C LYS A 257 -10.41 -0.06 -12.62
N GLY A 258 -10.92 -0.11 -13.84
CA GLY A 258 -10.37 -0.89 -14.95
C GLY A 258 -8.95 -0.50 -15.34
N LEU A 259 -8.13 -1.49 -15.68
CA LEU A 259 -6.73 -1.34 -16.07
C LEU A 259 -6.46 -1.87 -17.47
N GLN A 260 -7.03 -3.01 -17.83
CA GLN A 260 -6.82 -3.68 -19.11
C GLN A 260 -7.90 -4.75 -19.32
N LYS A 261 -8.34 -4.94 -20.56
CA LYS A 261 -9.21 -6.07 -20.93
C LYS A 261 -8.35 -7.21 -21.50
N LEU A 262 -8.61 -8.43 -21.04
CA LEU A 262 -8.00 -9.66 -21.50
C LEU A 262 -9.09 -10.66 -21.89
N GLU A 263 -8.83 -11.46 -22.91
CA GLU A 263 -9.78 -12.44 -23.42
C GLU A 263 -9.11 -13.81 -23.56
N PHE A 264 -9.88 -14.86 -23.29
CA PHE A 264 -9.43 -16.23 -23.47
C PHE A 264 -10.60 -17.14 -23.84
N THR A 265 -10.28 -18.24 -24.51
CA THR A 265 -11.26 -19.25 -24.92
C THR A 265 -11.19 -20.47 -24.02
N VAL A 266 -12.34 -21.13 -23.79
CA VAL A 266 -12.38 -22.47 -23.22
C VAL A 266 -13.04 -23.40 -24.23
N LYS A 267 -12.30 -24.43 -24.66
CA LYS A 267 -12.69 -25.39 -25.67
C LYS A 267 -13.03 -26.74 -25.04
N LYS A 268 -14.13 -27.35 -25.46
CA LYS A 268 -14.39 -28.76 -25.17
C LYS A 268 -13.60 -29.66 -26.12
N GLN A 269 -12.82 -30.60 -25.57
CA GLN A 269 -12.21 -31.69 -26.33
C GLN A 269 -13.07 -32.94 -26.38
#